data_AF-K1SKH5-F1
#
_entry.id   AF-K1SKH5-F1
#
_cell.length_a   1.000
_cell.length_b   1.000
_cell.length_c   1.000
_cell.angle_alpha   90.00
_cell.angle_beta   90.00
_cell.angle_gamma   90.00
#
_symmetry.space_group_name_H-M   'P 1'
#
loop_
_entity.id
_entity.type
_entity.pdbx_description
1 polymer ?
#
loop_
_entity_poly.entity_id
_entity_poly.type
_entity_poly.pdbx_seq_one_letter_code
_entity_poly.pdbx_strand_id
1 'polypeptide(L)'
;MQTDRWKGKIAFADPTKSGSSYTALCTMLQVSDQDEQKTLEAFTGALDGYLSPSSVAVLEEVNAGTRLVGITTEGMARQKILEGADITVIYPTDGTSAIPDATAIVKGAKHMENAKLFLEFTVSSDVQRLVEEAFFRRTVRN
;
A
#
# COMPACT_ATOMS: atom_id res chain seq x y z
N MET A 1 16.01 2.56 -14.77
CA MET A 1 16.37 2.38 -13.34
C MET A 1 17.85 2.02 -13.22
N GLN A 2 18.61 2.56 -12.27
CA GLN A 2 19.95 2.06 -11.93
C GLN A 2 19.81 0.83 -11.04
N THR A 3 19.53 -0.34 -11.63
CA THR A 3 19.20 -1.58 -10.91
C THR A 3 20.29 -1.98 -9.91
N ASP A 4 21.57 -1.83 -10.25
CA ASP A 4 22.69 -2.21 -9.39
C ASP A 4 22.76 -1.44 -8.07
N ARG A 5 22.32 -0.17 -8.06
CA ARG A 5 22.30 0.65 -6.84
C ARG A 5 21.33 0.10 -5.80
N TRP A 6 20.21 -0.45 -6.25
CA TRP A 6 19.05 -0.83 -5.44
C TRP A 6 18.88 -2.34 -5.24
N LYS A 7 19.66 -3.13 -5.95
CA LYS A 7 19.66 -4.59 -5.84
C LYS A 7 19.77 -5.05 -4.39
N GLY A 8 18.78 -5.80 -3.93
CA GLY A 8 18.73 -6.37 -2.57
C GLY A 8 18.41 -5.37 -1.46
N LYS A 9 18.03 -4.13 -1.80
CA LYS A 9 17.79 -3.05 -0.81
C LYS A 9 16.33 -2.60 -0.72
N ILE A 10 15.47 -3.13 -1.59
CA ILE A 10 14.04 -2.82 -1.60
C ILE A 10 13.28 -3.91 -0.83
N ALA A 11 12.44 -3.50 0.12
CA ALA A 11 11.41 -4.33 0.74
C ALA A 11 10.10 -4.20 -0.04
N PHE A 12 9.54 -5.34 -0.45
CA PHE A 12 8.30 -5.40 -1.21
C PHE A 12 7.59 -6.72 -0.96
N ALA A 13 6.32 -6.67 -0.56
CA ALA A 13 5.54 -7.88 -0.34
C ALA A 13 5.05 -8.49 -1.67
N ASP A 14 4.81 -9.80 -1.66
CA ASP A 14 4.29 -10.55 -2.80
C ASP A 14 2.95 -9.95 -3.34
N PRO A 15 2.93 -9.36 -4.55
CA PRO A 15 1.75 -8.69 -5.10
C PRO A 15 0.62 -9.66 -5.45
N THR A 16 0.86 -10.97 -5.48
CA THR A 16 -0.19 -11.98 -5.65
C THR A 16 -0.97 -12.24 -4.36
N LYS A 17 -0.44 -11.78 -3.21
CA LYS A 17 -1.02 -11.97 -1.87
C LYS A 17 -1.31 -10.64 -1.16
N SER A 18 -0.68 -9.55 -1.60
CA SER A 18 -0.79 -8.23 -1.00
C SER A 18 -1.46 -7.25 -1.95
N GLY A 19 -2.65 -6.76 -1.58
CA GLY A 19 -3.36 -5.73 -2.32
C GLY A 19 -2.57 -4.41 -2.41
N SER A 20 -1.85 -4.02 -1.35
CA SER A 20 -1.03 -2.81 -1.37
C SER A 20 0.13 -2.91 -2.36
N SER A 21 0.81 -4.05 -2.39
CA SER A 21 1.89 -4.30 -3.35
C SER A 21 1.34 -4.41 -4.78
N TYR A 22 0.19 -5.05 -4.97
CA TYR A 22 -0.47 -5.11 -6.27
C TYR A 22 -0.78 -3.71 -6.80
N THR A 23 -1.42 -2.87 -5.99
CA THR A 23 -1.69 -1.47 -6.32
C THR A 23 -0.41 -0.71 -6.67
N ALA A 24 0.65 -0.83 -5.86
CA ALA A 24 1.91 -0.14 -6.11
C ALA A 24 2.57 -0.61 -7.42
N LEU A 25 2.52 -1.91 -7.72
CA LEU A 25 3.02 -2.47 -8.97
C LEU A 25 2.25 -1.94 -10.18
N CYS A 26 0.92 -1.96 -10.14
CA CYS A 26 0.08 -1.39 -11.20
C CYS A 26 0.34 0.11 -11.39
N THR A 27 0.51 0.84 -10.29
CA THR A 27 0.85 2.28 -10.35
C THR A 27 2.18 2.48 -11.06
N MET A 28 3.22 1.73 -10.66
CA MET A 28 4.54 1.80 -11.28
C MET A 28 4.49 1.50 -12.79
N LEU A 29 3.69 0.51 -13.21
CA LEU A 29 3.52 0.20 -14.63
C LEU A 29 2.79 1.32 -15.40
N GLN A 30 1.79 1.95 -14.79
CA GLN A 30 1.02 3.02 -15.42
C GLN A 30 1.81 4.33 -15.58
N VAL A 31 2.72 4.63 -14.66
CA VAL A 31 3.50 5.88 -14.69
C VAL A 31 4.87 5.72 -15.38
N SER A 32 5.29 4.49 -15.65
CA SER A 32 6.54 4.23 -16.35
C SER A 32 6.40 4.52 -17.85
N ASP A 33 7.30 5.34 -18.40
CA ASP A 33 7.41 5.54 -19.86
C ASP A 33 8.02 4.32 -20.58
N GLN A 34 8.47 3.31 -19.83
CA GLN A 34 9.06 2.09 -20.39
C GLN A 34 8.00 1.04 -20.66
N ASP A 35 8.30 0.14 -21.60
CA ASP A 35 7.53 -1.08 -21.80
C ASP A 35 7.30 -1.84 -20.47
N GLU A 36 6.10 -2.38 -20.28
CA GLU A 36 5.67 -3.02 -19.03
C GLU A 36 6.60 -4.18 -18.65
N GLN A 37 6.95 -5.04 -19.61
CA GLN A 37 7.82 -6.19 -19.36
C GLN A 37 9.21 -5.74 -18.92
N LYS A 38 9.76 -4.70 -19.56
CA LYS A 38 11.05 -4.12 -19.16
C LYS A 38 11.01 -3.51 -17.76
N THR A 39 9.90 -2.85 -17.41
CA THR A 39 9.69 -2.29 -16.06
C THR A 39 9.66 -3.41 -15.02
N LEU A 40 8.93 -4.50 -15.29
CA LEU A 40 8.86 -5.68 -14.42
C LEU A 40 10.22 -6.35 -14.25
N GLU A 41 10.97 -6.59 -15.33
CA GLU A 41 12.30 -7.20 -15.29
C GLU A 41 13.29 -6.35 -14.49
N ALA A 42 13.29 -5.03 -14.70
CA ALA A 42 14.14 -4.12 -13.94
C ALA A 42 13.78 -4.12 -12.44
N PHE A 43 12.49 -4.09 -12.12
CA PHE A 43 12.02 -4.07 -10.74
C PHE A 43 12.30 -5.39 -10.02
N THR A 44 11.95 -6.52 -10.63
CA THR A 44 12.24 -7.86 -10.08
C THR A 44 13.75 -8.10 -9.92
N GLY A 45 14.57 -7.62 -10.87
CA GLY A 45 16.02 -7.61 -10.74
C GLY A 45 16.53 -6.79 -9.54
N ALA A 46 15.89 -5.66 -9.23
CA ALA A 46 16.22 -4.85 -8.06
C ALA A 46 15.79 -5.49 -6.73
N LEU A 47 14.72 -6.30 -6.71
CA LEU A 47 14.30 -7.05 -5.52
C LEU A 47 15.30 -8.15 -5.12
N ASP A 48 16.12 -8.60 -6.06
CA ASP A 48 17.15 -9.64 -5.89
C ASP A 48 16.57 -10.97 -5.38
N GLY A 49 15.45 -11.38 -5.98
CA GLY A 49 14.79 -12.65 -5.65
C GLY A 49 14.12 -12.70 -4.27
N TYR A 50 14.05 -11.57 -3.56
CA TYR A 50 13.43 -11.49 -2.24
C TYR A 50 12.11 -10.73 -2.28
N LEU A 51 11.11 -11.30 -1.61
CA LEU A 51 9.83 -10.65 -1.31
C LEU A 51 9.60 -10.71 0.20
N SER A 52 9.20 -9.59 0.77
CA SER A 52 8.84 -9.48 2.18
C SER A 52 7.63 -10.39 2.48
N PRO A 53 7.57 -11.05 3.64
CA PRO A 53 6.53 -12.04 3.95
C PRO A 53 5.13 -11.44 4.13
N SER A 54 5.03 -10.13 4.39
CA SER A 54 3.76 -9.41 4.50
C SER A 54 3.96 -7.91 4.23
N SER A 55 2.87 -7.17 4.00
CA SER A 55 2.91 -5.71 3.90
C SER A 55 3.42 -5.04 5.18
N VAL A 56 3.20 -5.66 6.34
CA VAL A 56 3.71 -5.17 7.63
C VAL A 56 5.22 -5.36 7.71
N ALA A 57 5.72 -6.53 7.27
CA ALA A 57 7.15 -6.83 7.30
C ALA A 57 7.98 -5.85 6.44
N VAL A 58 7.40 -5.28 5.38
CA VAL A 58 8.06 -4.22 4.59
C VAL A 58 8.50 -3.05 5.48
N LEU A 59 7.63 -2.60 6.40
CA LEU A 59 7.93 -1.50 7.32
C LEU A 59 8.95 -1.91 8.38
N GLU A 60 8.86 -3.14 8.90
CA GLU A 60 9.82 -3.66 9.89
C GLU A 60 11.23 -3.80 9.29
N GLU A 61 11.34 -4.30 8.05
CA GLU A 61 12.62 -4.46 7.35
C GLU A 61 13.30 -3.11 7.11
N VAL A 62 12.52 -2.06 6.79
CA VAL A 62 13.04 -0.71 6.62
C VAL A 62 13.44 -0.10 7.96
N ASN A 63 12.58 -0.21 8.98
CA ASN A 63 12.87 0.31 10.31
C ASN A 63 14.08 -0.38 10.97
N ALA A 64 14.27 -1.67 10.71
CA ALA A 64 15.45 -2.42 11.15
C ALA A 64 16.71 -2.16 10.31
N GLY A 65 16.59 -1.44 9.18
CA GLY A 65 17.67 -1.16 8.25
C GLY A 65 18.15 -2.38 7.44
N THR A 66 17.44 -3.51 7.46
CA THR A 66 17.77 -4.69 6.65
C THR A 66 17.42 -4.50 5.18
N ARG A 67 16.45 -3.62 4.89
CA ARG A 67 16.18 -3.02 3.58
C ARG A 67 16.20 -1.50 3.74
N LEU A 68 16.60 -0.76 2.69
CA LEU A 68 16.74 0.70 2.77
C LEU A 68 15.49 1.45 2.31
N VAL A 69 14.67 0.82 1.47
CA VAL A 69 13.45 1.42 0.92
C VAL A 69 12.34 0.37 0.96
N GLY A 70 11.16 0.76 1.41
CA GLY A 70 9.97 -0.09 1.42
C GLY A 70 8.86 0.55 0.61
N ILE A 71 8.18 -0.25 -0.21
CA ILE A 71 7.01 0.21 -0.97
C ILE A 71 5.75 -0.22 -0.20
N THR A 72 5.01 0.76 0.30
CA THR A 72 3.88 0.56 1.23
C THR A 72 2.81 1.65 1.07
N THR A 73 1.76 1.62 1.91
CA THR A 73 0.69 2.63 1.92
C THR A 73 0.95 3.74 2.93
N GLU A 74 0.43 4.95 2.66
CA GLU A 74 0.58 6.12 3.54
C GLU A 74 0.13 5.83 4.99
N GLY A 75 -1.08 5.26 5.16
CA GLY A 75 -1.65 5.01 6.47
C GLY A 75 -0.80 4.07 7.34
N MET A 76 -0.29 2.98 6.74
CA MET A 76 0.58 2.03 7.45
C MET A 76 1.91 2.68 7.86
N ALA A 77 2.53 3.47 6.97
CA ALA A 77 3.78 4.15 7.28
C ALA A 77 3.59 5.22 8.37
N ARG A 78 2.52 6.02 8.31
CA ARG A 78 2.20 7.01 9.33
C ARG A 78 1.95 6.38 10.70
N GLN A 79 1.18 5.30 10.75
CA GLN A 79 0.97 4.56 11.98
C GLN A 79 2.30 4.10 12.57
N LYS A 80 3.18 3.53 11.74
CA LYS A 80 4.48 3.03 12.19
C LYS A 80 5.42 4.14 12.70
N ILE A 81 5.39 5.33 12.08
CA ILE A 81 6.11 6.52 12.56
C ILE A 81 5.59 6.95 13.95
N LEU A 82 4.28 6.92 14.16
CA LEU A 82 3.69 7.26 15.47
C LEU A 82 4.01 6.23 16.55
N GLU A 83 4.21 4.97 16.16
CA GLU A 83 4.74 3.92 17.04
C GLU A 83 6.25 4.08 17.35
N GLY A 84 6.91 5.08 16.76
CA GLY A 84 8.30 5.43 17.04
C GLY A 84 9.33 4.90 16.04
N ALA A 85 8.91 4.42 14.88
CA ALA A 85 9.83 3.99 13.83
C ALA A 85 10.59 5.16 13.19
N ASP A 86 11.88 4.97 12.93
CA ASP A 86 12.74 5.94 12.26
C ASP A 86 12.67 5.75 10.74
N ILE A 87 11.51 6.12 10.17
CA ILE A 87 11.25 6.02 8.73
C ILE A 87 10.66 7.33 8.22
N THR A 88 10.91 7.64 6.95
CA THR A 88 10.35 8.82 6.26
C THR A 88 9.46 8.37 5.11
N VAL A 89 8.30 9.01 4.96
CA VAL A 89 7.38 8.78 3.84
C VAL A 89 7.78 9.66 2.66
N ILE A 90 7.93 9.06 1.49
CA ILE A 90 8.22 9.76 0.23
C ILE A 90 7.12 9.43 -0.79
N TYR A 91 6.57 10.45 -1.43
CA TYR A 91 5.68 10.29 -2.58
C TYR A 91 6.52 10.42 -3.86
N PRO A 92 6.58 9.38 -4.72
CA PRO A 92 7.35 9.45 -5.96
C PRO A 92 6.83 10.57 -6.88
N THR A 93 7.75 11.35 -7.45
CA THR A 93 7.44 12.47 -8.35
C THR A 93 6.90 12.02 -9.71
N ASP A 94 7.30 10.82 -10.15
CA ASP A 94 6.82 10.21 -11.40
C ASP A 94 5.33 9.82 -11.29
N GLY A 95 4.83 9.68 -10.06
CA GLY A 95 3.42 9.49 -9.77
C GLY A 95 3.18 8.61 -8.54
N THR A 96 2.03 8.81 -7.91
CA THR A 96 1.53 7.98 -6.81
C THR A 96 0.04 7.75 -7.00
N SER A 97 -0.47 6.64 -6.48
CA SER A 97 -1.90 6.34 -6.57
C SER A 97 -2.64 6.75 -5.30
N ALA A 98 -3.76 7.42 -5.50
CA ALA A 98 -4.76 7.68 -4.47
C ALA A 98 -5.99 6.81 -4.80
N ILE A 99 -5.99 5.57 -4.33
CA ILE A 99 -7.06 4.61 -4.63
C ILE A 99 -8.14 4.70 -3.54
N PRO A 100 -9.43 4.83 -3.91
CA PRO A 100 -10.51 4.79 -2.93
C PRO A 100 -10.65 3.37 -2.36
N ASP A 101 -10.66 3.27 -1.03
CA ASP A 101 -11.08 2.06 -0.35
C ASP A 101 -12.61 1.88 -0.53
N ALA A 102 -13.06 0.65 -0.72
CA ALA A 102 -14.47 0.35 -1.00
C ALA A 102 -15.02 -0.73 -0.06
N THR A 103 -16.29 -0.61 0.30
CA THR A 103 -17.08 -1.65 0.99
C THR A 103 -18.14 -2.18 0.04
N ALA A 104 -18.40 -3.49 0.05
CA ALA A 104 -19.40 -4.12 -0.81
C ALA A 104 -20.18 -5.23 -0.08
N ILE A 105 -21.43 -5.46 -0.48
CA ILE A 105 -22.24 -6.60 -0.02
C ILE A 105 -21.90 -7.84 -0.84
N VAL A 106 -21.60 -8.94 -0.17
CA VAL A 106 -21.47 -10.25 -0.80
C VAL A 106 -22.83 -10.71 -1.34
N LYS A 107 -22.87 -11.13 -2.61
CA LYS A 107 -24.10 -11.65 -3.24
C LYS A 107 -24.66 -12.82 -2.43
N GLY A 108 -25.94 -12.74 -2.08
CA GLY A 108 -26.61 -13.76 -1.26
C GLY A 108 -26.30 -13.66 0.24
N ALA A 109 -25.86 -12.50 0.74
CA ALA A 109 -25.68 -12.27 2.17
C ALA A 109 -26.93 -12.66 2.98
N LYS A 110 -26.74 -13.48 4.02
CA LYS A 110 -27.82 -14.00 4.89
C LYS A 110 -28.64 -12.89 5.55
N HIS A 111 -28.02 -11.74 5.81
CA HIS A 111 -28.63 -10.59 6.48
C HIS A 111 -28.53 -9.35 5.59
N MET A 112 -29.25 -9.35 4.47
CA MET A 112 -29.17 -8.31 3.44
C MET A 112 -29.48 -6.90 3.98
N GLU A 113 -30.50 -6.77 4.84
CA GLU A 113 -30.88 -5.47 5.41
C GLU A 113 -29.77 -4.92 6.32
N ASN A 114 -29.24 -5.73 7.23
CA ASN A 114 -28.12 -5.33 8.10
C ASN A 114 -26.87 -5.01 7.28
N ALA A 115 -26.60 -5.75 6.20
CA ALA A 115 -25.45 -5.49 5.35
C ALA A 115 -25.56 -4.13 4.62
N LYS A 116 -26.77 -3.73 4.20
CA LYS A 116 -27.03 -2.38 3.65
C LYS A 116 -26.84 -1.30 4.72
N LEU A 117 -27.39 -1.50 5.91
CA LEU A 117 -27.18 -0.57 7.03
C LEU A 117 -25.70 -0.42 7.38
N PHE A 118 -24.92 -1.51 7.28
CA PHE A 118 -23.48 -1.46 7.51
C PHE A 118 -22.74 -0.65 6.44
N LEU A 119 -23.13 -0.72 5.16
CA LEU A 119 -22.55 0.16 4.13
C LEU A 119 -22.80 1.64 4.42
N GLU A 120 -24.02 2.00 4.81
CA GLU A 120 -24.32 3.39 5.20
C GLU A 120 -23.51 3.83 6.42
N PHE A 121 -23.32 2.92 7.38
CA PHE A 121 -22.48 3.15 8.55
C PHE A 121 -21.02 3.40 8.17
N THR A 122 -20.40 2.60 7.29
CA THR A 122 -18.97 2.75 6.97
C THR A 122 -18.63 4.08 6.31
N VAL A 123 -19.60 4.70 5.61
CA VAL A 123 -19.45 6.01 4.98
C VAL A 123 -20.12 7.14 5.76
N SER A 124 -20.60 6.89 6.98
CA SER A 124 -21.17 7.93 7.84
C SER A 124 -20.10 8.92 8.31
N SER A 125 -20.48 10.17 8.61
CA SER A 125 -19.53 11.23 8.99
C SER A 125 -18.71 10.88 10.23
N ASP A 126 -19.33 10.27 11.24
CA ASP A 126 -18.61 9.91 12.47
C ASP A 126 -17.62 8.77 12.26
N VAL A 127 -17.98 7.78 11.43
CA VAL A 127 -17.06 6.68 11.10
C VAL A 127 -15.92 7.17 10.21
N GLN A 128 -16.19 8.05 9.25
CA GLN A 128 -15.14 8.61 8.39
C GLN A 128 -14.16 9.48 9.19
N ARG A 129 -14.65 10.26 10.16
CA ARG A 129 -13.80 11.01 11.11
C ARG A 129 -12.95 10.06 11.97
N LEU A 130 -13.55 9.01 12.52
CA LEU A 130 -12.82 7.98 13.27
C LEU A 130 -11.72 7.33 12.40
N VAL A 131 -12.04 7.04 11.14
CA VAL A 131 -11.12 6.38 10.21
C VAL A 131 -9.92 7.26 9.86
N GLU A 132 -10.14 8.57 9.74
CA GLU A 132 -9.07 9.55 9.58
C GLU A 132 -8.17 9.64 10.83
N GLU A 133 -8.78 9.82 12.00
CA GLU A 133 -8.07 10.05 13.26
C GLU A 133 -7.31 8.81 13.75
N ALA A 134 -7.93 7.62 13.65
CA ALA A 134 -7.38 6.39 14.23
C ALA A 134 -6.52 5.58 13.25
N PHE A 135 -6.79 5.67 11.94
CA PHE A 135 -6.13 4.82 10.93
C PHE A 135 -5.40 5.61 9.84
N PHE A 136 -5.31 6.93 9.97
CA PHE A 136 -4.59 7.82 9.03
C PHE A 136 -5.05 7.64 7.58
N ARG A 137 -6.32 7.32 7.40
CA ARG A 137 -6.97 7.22 6.10
C ARG A 137 -7.53 8.57 5.69
N ARG A 138 -7.70 8.79 4.40
CA ARG A 138 -8.34 10.01 3.89
C ARG A 138 -9.84 9.78 3.82
N THR A 139 -10.60 10.65 4.49
CA THR A 139 -12.07 10.64 4.44
C THR A 139 -12.57 10.82 3.01
N VAL A 140 -13.63 10.11 2.65
CA VAL A 140 -14.38 10.34 1.38
C VAL A 140 -15.48 11.39 1.52
N ARG A 141 -15.64 11.95 2.73
CA ARG A 141 -16.59 13.04 3.02
C ARG A 141 -15.84 14.36 3.21
N ASN A 142 -16.48 15.43 2.75
CA ASN A 142 -16.05 16.82 2.96
C ASN A 142 -16.34 17.32 4.37
#